data_AF-A0A959F120-F1
#
_entry.id   AF-A0A959F120-F1
#
_cell.length_a   1.000
_cell.length_b   1.000
_cell.length_c   1.000
_cell.angle_alpha   90.00
_cell.angle_beta   90.00
_cell.angle_gamma   90.00
#
_symmetry.space_group_name_H-M   'P 1'
#
loop_
_entity.id
_entity.type
_entity.pdbx_description
1 polymer ?
#
loop_
_entity_poly.entity_id
_entity_poly.type
_entity_poly.pdbx_seq_one_letter_code
_entity_poly.pdbx_strand_id
1 'polypeptide(L)' 'GVAAGDYSVLDGFGTATFFDNCFLDITENVTVNINTCQEGTITRSWTASDGSNPNASCTQVITITHVSDWVVEFPA' A
#
# COMPACT_ATOMS: atom_id res chain seq x y z
N GLY A 1 -2.53 8.83 -10.50
CA GLY A 1 -1.39 8.24 -9.80
C GLY A 1 -1.37 8.78 -8.39
N VAL A 2 -0.91 7.99 -7.41
CA VAL A 2 -0.73 8.45 -6.02
C VAL A 2 0.08 9.75 -6.02
N ALA A 3 -0.57 10.87 -5.74
CA ALA A 3 0.13 12.12 -5.47
C ALA A 3 0.82 11.98 -4.11
N ALA A 4 2.03 12.54 -3.96
CA ALA A 4 2.74 12.51 -2.69
C ALA A 4 1.84 13.11 -1.58
N GLY A 5 1.46 12.29 -0.60
CA GLY A 5 0.63 12.70 0.54
C GLY A 5 -0.87 12.40 0.43
N ASP A 6 -1.38 11.94 -0.72
CA ASP A 6 -2.76 11.44 -0.85
C ASP A 6 -2.76 9.95 -1.20
N TYR A 7 -2.98 9.12 -0.18
CA TYR A 7 -3.02 7.66 -0.27
C TYR A 7 -4.45 7.09 -0.26
N SER A 8 -5.48 7.92 -0.46
CA SER A 8 -6.89 7.49 -0.45
C SER A 8 -7.20 6.35 -1.44
N VAL A 9 -6.47 6.28 -2.56
CA VAL A 9 -6.58 5.17 -3.52
C VAL A 9 -6.19 3.81 -2.93
N LEU A 10 -5.46 3.77 -1.82
CA LEU A 10 -5.05 2.53 -1.15
C LEU A 10 -6.17 1.95 -0.26
N ASP A 11 -7.21 2.71 0.05
CA ASP A 11 -8.32 2.27 0.92
C ASP A 11 -9.04 1.04 0.36
N GLY A 12 -9.06 0.89 -0.97
CA GLY A 12 -9.63 -0.28 -1.66
C GLY A 12 -8.87 -1.59 -1.42
N PHE A 13 -7.64 -1.54 -0.90
CA PHE A 13 -6.83 -2.71 -0.57
C PHE A 13 -6.95 -3.13 0.91
N GLY A 14 -7.84 -2.47 1.66
CA GLY A 14 -8.07 -2.73 3.08
C GLY A 14 -7.02 -2.10 4.00
N THR A 15 -7.18 -2.35 5.29
CA THR A 15 -6.32 -1.83 6.35
C THR A 15 -5.87 -2.96 7.28
N ALA A 16 -4.74 -2.78 7.95
CA ALA A 16 -4.34 -3.69 9.02
C ALA A 16 -5.33 -3.64 10.20
N THR A 17 -5.53 -4.79 10.84
CA THR A 17 -6.35 -4.92 12.05
C THR A 17 -5.52 -5.56 13.15
N PHE A 18 -5.52 -4.96 14.34
CA PHE A 18 -4.83 -5.46 15.52
C PHE A 18 -5.83 -5.62 16.66
N PHE A 19 -5.61 -6.59 17.53
CA PHE A 19 -6.45 -6.86 18.70
C PHE A 19 -5.57 -7.03 19.93
N ASP A 20 -5.91 -6.31 20.98
CA ASP A 20 -5.29 -6.40 22.29
C ASP A 20 -6.39 -6.21 23.35
N ASN A 21 -6.19 -6.74 24.56
CA ASN A 21 -7.03 -6.43 25.70
C ASN A 21 -6.68 -5.08 26.34
N CYS A 22 -5.62 -4.41 25.89
CA CYS A 22 -5.15 -3.10 26.33
C CYS A 22 -5.29 -2.01 25.23
N PHE A 23 -4.81 -0.79 25.54
CA PHE A 23 -4.67 0.27 24.54
C PHE A 23 -3.61 -0.10 23.50
N LEU A 24 -3.86 0.25 22.24
CA LEU A 24 -2.91 0.12 21.14
C LEU A 24 -2.68 1.45 20.47
N ASP A 25 -1.42 1.80 20.28
CA ASP A 25 -0.97 2.83 19.34
C ASP A 25 -0.55 2.17 18.03
N ILE A 26 -1.11 2.62 16.91
CA ILE A 26 -0.85 2.05 15.58
C ILE A 26 -0.19 3.12 14.70
N THR A 27 1.03 2.83 14.26
CA THR A 27 1.74 3.68 13.30
C THR A 27 1.77 3.00 11.93
N GLU A 28 1.38 3.74 10.89
CA GLU A 28 1.49 3.32 9.49
C GLU A 28 2.68 4.01 8.80
N ASN A 29 3.40 3.26 7.97
CA ASN A 29 4.38 3.79 7.03
C ASN A 29 4.09 3.30 5.62
N VAL A 30 4.18 4.21 4.65
CA VAL A 30 3.95 3.91 3.23
C VAL A 30 5.21 4.25 2.43
N THR A 31 5.71 3.27 1.69
CA THR A 31 6.83 3.42 0.75
C THR A 31 6.34 3.16 -0.67
N VAL A 32 6.59 4.10 -1.57
CA VAL A 32 6.19 4.02 -2.99
C VAL A 32 7.43 3.81 -3.84
N ASN A 33 7.45 2.72 -4.61
CA ASN A 33 8.53 2.39 -5.54
C ASN A 33 7.94 2.06 -6.92
N ILE A 34 7.58 3.12 -7.66
CA ILE A 34 7.00 3.05 -9.01
C ILE A 34 7.98 3.66 -10.00
N ASN A 35 8.26 2.93 -11.08
CA ASN A 35 9.20 3.38 -12.11
C ASN A 35 8.53 4.30 -13.15
N THR A 36 9.31 4.72 -14.14
CA THR A 36 8.85 5.59 -15.24
C THR A 36 7.83 4.94 -16.17
N CYS A 37 7.66 3.62 -16.12
CA CYS A 37 6.66 2.85 -16.88
C CYS A 37 5.35 2.67 -16.10
N GLN A 38 5.18 3.37 -14.96
CA GLN A 38 4.00 3.27 -14.08
C GLN A 38 3.74 1.85 -13.54
N GLU A 39 4.81 1.08 -13.36
CA GLU A 39 4.80 -0.25 -12.74
C GLU A 39 5.72 -0.25 -11.51
N GLY A 40 5.48 -1.17 -10.59
CA GLY A 40 6.29 -1.32 -9.38
C GLY A 40 5.47 -1.76 -8.18
N THR A 41 5.84 -1.28 -6.99
CA THR A 41 5.19 -1.67 -5.74
C THR A 41 4.93 -0.50 -4.81
N ILE A 42 3.86 -0.62 -4.02
CA ILE A 42 3.61 0.19 -2.84
C ILE A 42 3.66 -0.75 -1.64
N THR A 43 4.54 -0.46 -0.69
CA THR A 43 4.68 -1.23 0.55
C THR A 43 4.12 -0.43 1.70
N ARG A 44 3.13 -0.99 2.39
CA ARG A 44 2.55 -0.44 3.62
C ARG A 44 2.99 -1.31 4.79
N SER A 45 3.49 -0.69 5.86
CA SER A 45 3.82 -1.37 7.10
C SER A 45 3.08 -0.73 8.27
N TRP A 46 2.58 -1.55 9.16
CA TRP A 46 1.94 -1.12 10.39
C TRP A 46 2.68 -1.70 11.59
N THR A 47 2.86 -0.88 12.61
CA THR A 47 3.38 -1.29 13.90
C THR A 47 2.36 -0.95 14.97
N ALA A 48 1.93 -1.96 15.72
CA ALA A 48 1.08 -1.81 16.90
C ALA A 48 1.92 -1.90 18.17
N SER A 49 1.73 -0.96 19.09
CA SER A 49 2.45 -0.84 20.35
C SER A 49 1.48 -0.64 21.50
N ASP A 50 1.59 -1.47 22.54
CA ASP A 50 0.84 -1.31 23.81
C ASP A 50 1.72 -0.70 24.93
N GLY A 51 3.00 -0.41 24.62
CA GLY A 51 3.98 0.16 25.55
C GLY A 51 4.50 -0.81 26.62
N SER A 52 4.06 -2.06 26.62
CA SER A 52 4.36 -3.04 27.67
C SER A 52 4.93 -4.34 27.11
N ASN A 53 4.53 -4.74 25.90
CA ASN A 53 4.94 -5.94 25.21
C ASN A 53 5.73 -5.62 23.92
N PRO A 54 6.39 -6.62 23.31
CA PRO A 54 6.99 -6.45 22.00
C PRO A 54 5.94 -6.04 20.96
N ASN A 55 6.29 -5.07 20.13
CA ASN A 55 5.41 -4.55 19.09
C ASN A 55 4.99 -5.66 18.11
N ALA A 56 3.72 -5.66 17.73
CA ALA A 56 3.23 -6.47 16.61
C ALA A 56 3.36 -5.67 15.32
N SER A 57 3.75 -6.33 14.22
CA SER A 57 3.86 -5.68 12.92
C SER A 57 3.26 -6.51 11.79
N CYS A 58 2.76 -5.82 10.77
CA CYS A 58 2.33 -6.45 9.53
C CYS A 58 2.69 -5.59 8.33
N THR A 59 2.84 -6.24 7.18
CA THR A 59 3.22 -5.59 5.92
C THR A 59 2.27 -6.03 4.82
N GLN A 60 1.84 -5.06 4.00
CA GLN A 60 1.10 -5.28 2.76
C GLN A 60 1.96 -4.80 1.59
N VAL A 61 2.07 -5.63 0.56
CA VAL A 61 2.72 -5.27 -0.71
C VAL A 61 1.64 -5.20 -1.78
N ILE A 62 1.46 -4.03 -2.37
CA ILE A 62 0.54 -3.77 -3.48
C ILE A 62 1.38 -3.66 -4.75
N THR A 63 1.15 -4.57 -5.70
CA THR A 63 1.86 -4.58 -6.98
C THR A 63 1.07 -3.79 -8.02
N ILE A 64 1.74 -2.85 -8.68
CA ILE A 64 1.20 -2.09 -9.79
C ILE A 64 1.80 -2.64 -11.08
N THR A 65 0.93 -3.13 -11.96
CA THR A 65 1.29 -3.62 -13.29
C THR A 65 0.76 -2.67 -14.34
N HIS A 66 1.62 -2.22 -15.25
CA HIS A 66 1.18 -1.49 -16.43
C HIS A 66 0.52 -2.46 -17.41
N VAL A 67 -0.66 -2.09 -17.92
CA VAL A 67 -1.36 -2.83 -18.97
C VAL A 67 -1.51 -1.91 -20.16
N SER A 68 -0.87 -2.26 -21.28
CA SER A 68 -1.06 -1.57 -22.55
C SER A 68 -2.08 -2.34 -23.38
N ASP A 69 -3.21 -1.72 -23.69
CA ASP A 69 -4.20 -2.24 -24.64
C ASP A 69 -4.13 -1.37 -25.90
N TRP A 70 -3.41 -1.86 -26.91
CA TRP A 70 -3.24 -1.16 -28.18
C TRP A 70 -3.86 -1.96 -29.31
N VAL A 71 -4.55 -1.27 -30.22
CA VAL A 71 -5.12 -1.83 -31.43
C VAL A 71 -4.44 -1.21 -32.64
N VAL A 72 -4.01 -2.04 -33.58
CA VAL A 72 -3.53 -1.61 -34.90
C VAL A 72 -4.66 -1.85 -35.89
N GLU A 73 -5.25 -0.77 -36.40
CA GLU A 73 -6.19 -0.81 -37.52
C GLU A 73 -5.48 -0.38 -38.81
N PHE A 74 -5.69 -1.16 -39.88
CA PHE A 74 -5.27 -0.79 -41.22
C PHE A 74 -6.44 -0.12 -41.96
N PRO A 75 -6.19 0.96 -42.73
CA PRO A 75 -7.21 1.53 -43.61
C PRO A 75 -7.67 0.50 -44.66
N ALA A 76 -8.95 0.56 -45.02
CA ALA A 76 -9.55 -0.24 -46.09
C ALA A 76 -9.03 0.14 -47.48
#